data_AF-A0A317XX16-F1
#
_entry.id   AF-A0A317XX16-F1
#
_cell.length_a   1.000
_cell.length_b   1.000
_cell.length_c   1.000
_cell.angle_alpha   90.00
_cell.angle_beta   90.00
_cell.angle_gamma   90.00
#
_symmetry.space_group_name_H-M   'P 1'
#
loop_
_entity.id
_entity.type
_entity.pdbx_description
1 polymer ?
#
loop_
_entity_poly.entity_id
_entity_poly.type
_entity_poly.pdbx_seq_one_letter_code
_entity_poly.pdbx_strand_id
1 'polypeptide(L)'
;MAFGGRPERRDGDRAGPSGYNAEAASSSSSSLNRRNTIDKRTNKHAPTEMSSKRPVSRMRNVIETDSKQIRDPRFDSLSGSTNKDLFTKSYSFLPEMFKDELSTLKTTLSKLKKQETAQAGPKAKSEHALTIREERAKVEAALRRAEGLAGERERRQRENEVKRRIKSQNKERVDKGLLPYYPKQSEVRQMLLKDKYDRLSGTNEAGQSASGAEKKQLKKALERRRKKNAQKEKRDMPPGIGFGPGGPGGSAAIPKRKRDHVEGSSSGYGQKRART
;
A
#
# COMPACT_ATOMS: atom_id res chain seq x y z
N MET A 1 -63.25 19.55 -20.79
CA MET A 1 -63.20 18.40 -19.87
C MET A 1 -61.80 18.30 -19.27
N ALA A 2 -61.75 18.36 -17.94
CA ALA A 2 -60.70 17.94 -17.00
C ALA A 2 -59.21 18.22 -17.29
N PHE A 3 -58.68 19.22 -16.58
CA PHE A 3 -57.27 19.31 -16.17
C PHE A 3 -56.94 18.20 -15.15
N GLY A 4 -55.83 17.49 -15.34
CA GLY A 4 -55.40 16.38 -14.47
C GLY A 4 -53.99 16.56 -13.90
N GLY A 5 -53.92 17.13 -12.70
CA GLY A 5 -53.04 16.79 -11.57
C GLY A 5 -51.56 16.47 -11.77
N ARG A 6 -50.71 17.44 -11.43
CA ARG A 6 -49.28 17.27 -11.11
C ARG A 6 -49.16 16.85 -9.63
N PRO A 7 -48.47 15.76 -9.25
CA PRO A 7 -48.37 15.39 -7.84
C PRO A 7 -47.32 16.25 -7.12
N GLU A 8 -47.76 16.94 -6.06
CA GLU A 8 -46.94 17.59 -5.03
C GLU A 8 -45.94 16.61 -4.43
N ARG A 9 -44.66 17.00 -4.35
CA ARG A 9 -43.68 16.35 -3.47
C ARG A 9 -43.70 17.09 -2.15
N ARG A 10 -44.22 16.43 -1.12
CA ARG A 10 -44.16 16.86 0.28
C ARG A 10 -42.71 16.95 0.75
N ASP A 11 -42.40 18.07 1.38
CA ASP A 11 -41.25 18.25 2.25
C ASP A 11 -41.27 17.23 3.38
N GLY A 12 -40.13 16.59 3.60
CA GLY A 12 -39.90 15.64 4.68
C GLY A 12 -38.52 15.89 5.26
N ASP A 13 -38.51 16.61 6.37
CA ASP A 13 -37.35 16.88 7.21
C ASP A 13 -36.61 15.59 7.55
N ARG A 14 -35.33 15.51 7.16
CA ARG A 14 -34.40 14.52 7.70
C ARG A 14 -33.06 15.18 8.01
N ALA A 15 -33.02 15.78 9.19
CA ALA A 15 -31.79 16.23 9.84
C ALA A 15 -30.85 15.03 10.02
N GLY A 16 -29.67 15.09 9.38
CA GLY A 16 -28.54 14.19 9.59
C GLY A 16 -27.40 14.94 10.31
N PRO A 17 -26.67 14.29 11.23
CA PRO A 17 -25.74 14.98 12.13
C PRO A 17 -24.41 15.29 11.42
N SER A 18 -24.26 16.53 10.96
CA SER A 18 -23.00 17.11 10.45
C SER A 18 -22.18 17.68 11.61
N GLY A 19 -21.60 16.80 12.42
CA GLY A 19 -20.65 17.17 13.47
C GLY A 19 -19.24 17.32 12.93
N TYR A 20 -18.92 18.50 12.38
CA TYR A 20 -17.54 18.92 12.11
C TYR A 20 -17.35 20.30 12.73
N ASN A 21 -16.73 20.32 13.92
CA ASN A 21 -16.30 21.54 14.60
C ASN A 21 -15.30 22.29 13.71
N ALA A 22 -15.71 23.44 13.19
CA ALA A 22 -14.85 24.41 12.52
C ALA A 22 -15.13 25.82 13.08
N GLU A 23 -15.14 25.95 14.41
CA GLU A 23 -15.16 27.24 15.10
C GLU A 23 -13.90 27.37 15.96
N ALA A 24 -12.79 27.75 15.33
CA ALA A 24 -11.61 28.28 16.04
C ALA A 24 -10.59 28.87 15.05
N ALA A 25 -10.97 29.83 14.19
CA ALA A 25 -9.99 30.69 13.50
C ALA A 25 -10.67 31.83 12.71
N SER A 26 -11.25 32.85 13.36
CA SER A 26 -11.55 34.11 12.64
C SER A 26 -11.81 35.36 13.49
N SER A 27 -11.36 35.43 14.76
CA SER A 27 -11.60 36.62 15.61
C SER A 27 -10.38 37.56 15.79
N SER A 28 -9.37 37.49 14.92
CA SER A 28 -8.16 38.33 15.06
C SER A 28 -7.57 38.86 13.73
N SER A 29 -8.42 39.28 12.79
CA SER A 29 -7.94 40.05 11.62
C SER A 29 -8.92 41.08 11.05
N SER A 30 -9.93 41.51 11.82
CA SER A 30 -10.86 42.56 11.38
C SER A 30 -10.31 43.99 11.49
N SER A 31 -9.13 44.18 12.10
CA SER A 31 -8.53 45.52 12.31
C SER A 31 -7.53 45.96 11.24
N LEU A 32 -7.19 45.11 10.26
CA LEU A 32 -6.21 45.41 9.20
C LEU A 32 -6.81 45.61 7.80
N ASN A 33 -8.15 45.59 7.70
CA ASN A 33 -8.89 45.80 6.46
C ASN A 33 -9.81 47.02 6.48
N ARG A 34 -9.34 48.14 7.04
CA ARG A 34 -9.83 49.47 6.63
C ARG A 34 -9.30 49.82 5.23
N ARG A 35 -9.58 48.96 4.25
CA ARG A 35 -9.33 49.25 2.84
C ARG A 35 -10.47 50.13 2.36
N ASN A 36 -10.23 51.43 2.29
CA ASN A 36 -10.86 52.43 1.41
C ASN A 36 -12.07 51.89 0.61
N THR A 37 -13.19 51.66 1.28
CA THR A 37 -14.48 51.40 0.65
C THR A 37 -14.97 52.74 0.16
N ILE A 38 -15.23 52.87 -1.14
CA ILE A 38 -15.82 54.09 -1.70
C ILE A 38 -17.20 54.23 -1.06
N ASP A 39 -17.52 55.41 -0.51
CA ASP A 39 -18.85 55.66 0.02
C ASP A 39 -19.88 55.42 -1.08
N LYS A 40 -20.95 54.72 -0.71
CA LYS A 40 -21.99 54.36 -1.67
C LYS A 40 -22.67 55.64 -2.15
N ARG A 41 -22.87 55.76 -3.46
CA ARG A 41 -23.66 56.85 -4.06
C ARG A 41 -25.02 56.98 -3.38
N THR A 42 -25.47 58.22 -3.20
CA THR A 42 -26.78 58.55 -2.62
C THR A 42 -27.94 58.10 -3.51
N ASN A 43 -27.76 58.05 -4.83
CA ASN A 43 -28.73 57.49 -5.79
C ASN A 43 -27.99 56.84 -6.98
N LYS A 44 -28.64 55.92 -7.72
CA LYS A 44 -28.09 55.18 -8.86
C LYS A 44 -27.60 56.07 -10.01
N HIS A 45 -28.11 57.30 -10.12
CA HIS A 45 -27.72 58.25 -11.16
C HIS A 45 -26.74 59.32 -10.67
N ALA A 46 -26.28 59.26 -9.42
CA ALA A 46 -25.31 60.19 -8.87
C ALA A 46 -23.86 59.67 -9.04
N PRO A 47 -22.90 60.54 -9.39
CA PRO A 47 -21.49 60.18 -9.39
C PRO A 47 -20.97 59.91 -7.97
N THR A 48 -19.99 59.03 -7.84
CA THR A 48 -19.27 58.79 -6.57
C THR A 48 -17.93 59.50 -6.60
N GLU A 49 -17.67 60.35 -5.62
CA GLU A 49 -16.35 60.96 -5.45
C GLU A 49 -15.32 59.91 -4.99
N MET A 50 -14.15 59.91 -5.61
CA MET A 50 -13.02 59.05 -5.21
C MET A 50 -11.80 59.90 -4.89
N SER A 51 -11.07 59.54 -3.83
CA SER A 51 -9.83 60.22 -3.48
C SER A 51 -8.76 60.03 -4.56
N SER A 52 -8.14 61.13 -4.99
CA SER A 52 -7.03 61.14 -5.95
C SER A 52 -5.79 60.39 -5.46
N LYS A 53 -5.67 60.15 -4.15
CA LYS A 53 -4.57 59.39 -3.54
C LYS A 53 -4.77 57.88 -3.60
N ARG A 54 -5.90 57.39 -4.12
CA ARG A 54 -6.18 55.97 -4.23
C ARG A 54 -5.38 55.37 -5.40
N PRO A 55 -4.44 54.44 -5.14
CA PRO A 55 -3.68 53.80 -6.21
C PRO A 55 -4.59 52.90 -7.04
N VAL A 56 -4.47 52.96 -8.37
CA VAL A 56 -5.15 52.04 -9.29
C VAL A 56 -4.41 50.69 -9.29
N SER A 57 -5.15 49.58 -9.25
CA SER A 57 -4.55 48.26 -9.38
C SER A 57 -3.91 48.11 -10.76
N ARG A 58 -2.65 47.68 -10.81
CA ARG A 58 -1.94 47.35 -12.05
C ARG A 58 -2.29 45.97 -12.61
N MET A 59 -3.00 45.14 -11.83
CA MET A 59 -3.34 43.78 -12.23
C MET A 59 -4.64 43.76 -13.03
N ARG A 60 -4.64 43.08 -14.20
CA ARG A 60 -5.85 42.78 -14.95
C ARG A 60 -6.64 41.69 -14.22
N ASN A 61 -7.96 41.83 -14.15
CA ASN A 61 -8.84 40.76 -13.70
C ASN A 61 -8.88 39.68 -14.80
N VAL A 62 -8.08 38.64 -14.66
CA VAL A 62 -8.09 37.49 -15.57
C VAL A 62 -9.20 36.55 -15.11
N ILE A 63 -10.23 36.39 -15.94
CA ILE A 63 -11.29 35.41 -15.72
C ILE A 63 -10.76 34.07 -16.23
N GLU A 64 -10.64 33.09 -15.35
CA GLU A 64 -10.21 31.74 -15.74
C GLU A 64 -11.25 31.14 -16.69
N THR A 65 -10.88 30.91 -17.95
CA THR A 65 -11.71 30.22 -18.93
C THR A 65 -11.38 28.73 -18.96
N ASP A 66 -12.40 27.88 -19.08
CA ASP A 66 -12.23 26.43 -19.23
C ASP A 66 -11.45 26.10 -20.52
N SER A 67 -10.14 25.91 -20.38
CA SER A 67 -9.27 25.48 -21.47
C SER A 67 -9.44 23.98 -21.71
N LYS A 68 -9.78 23.60 -22.95
CA LYS A 68 -9.88 22.19 -23.36
C LYS A 68 -8.47 21.58 -23.41
N GLN A 69 -8.11 20.85 -22.37
CA GLN A 69 -6.87 20.07 -22.34
C GLN A 69 -7.04 18.83 -23.23
N ILE A 70 -6.20 18.68 -24.26
CA ILE A 70 -6.16 17.47 -25.09
C ILE A 70 -5.61 16.34 -24.21
N ARG A 71 -6.40 15.29 -23.98
CA ARG A 71 -6.00 14.16 -23.15
C ARG A 71 -5.73 12.93 -24.01
N ASP A 72 -4.64 12.23 -23.70
CA ASP A 72 -4.33 10.93 -24.29
C ASP A 72 -5.15 9.86 -23.57
N PRO A 73 -6.05 9.13 -24.25
CA PRO A 73 -6.92 8.13 -23.63
C PRO A 73 -6.13 7.00 -22.94
N ARG A 74 -4.86 6.77 -23.30
CA ARG A 74 -4.01 5.78 -22.63
C ARG A 74 -3.62 6.21 -21.23
N PHE A 75 -3.55 7.52 -21.00
CA PHE A 75 -3.09 8.13 -19.75
C PHE A 75 -4.19 8.94 -19.05
N ASP A 76 -5.36 9.07 -19.65
CA ASP A 76 -6.49 9.78 -19.07
C ASP A 76 -7.14 8.95 -17.96
N SER A 77 -7.29 9.55 -16.78
CA SER A 77 -7.91 8.91 -15.63
C SER A 77 -9.37 8.56 -15.86
N LEU A 78 -10.03 9.23 -16.82
CA LEU A 78 -11.42 8.98 -17.22
C LEU A 78 -11.57 7.76 -18.14
N SER A 79 -10.48 7.25 -18.75
CA SER A 79 -10.54 6.12 -19.69
C SER A 79 -10.73 4.74 -19.02
N GLY A 80 -10.91 4.73 -17.69
CA GLY A 80 -11.27 3.54 -16.91
C GLY A 80 -10.09 2.66 -16.50
N SER A 81 -10.39 1.54 -15.84
CA SER A 81 -9.38 0.60 -15.33
C SER A 81 -9.11 -0.55 -16.30
N THR A 82 -7.87 -1.04 -16.33
CA THR A 82 -7.51 -2.18 -17.19
C THR A 82 -8.17 -3.50 -16.74
N ASN A 83 -8.74 -4.23 -17.70
CA ASN A 83 -9.26 -5.56 -17.44
C ASN A 83 -8.10 -6.54 -17.25
N LYS A 84 -7.87 -6.96 -16.00
CA LYS A 84 -6.77 -7.84 -15.61
C LYS A 84 -6.83 -9.20 -16.30
N ASP A 85 -8.02 -9.75 -16.52
CA ASP A 85 -8.16 -11.07 -17.13
C ASP A 85 -7.79 -11.03 -18.62
N LEU A 86 -8.27 -10.01 -19.35
CA LEU A 86 -7.87 -9.79 -20.74
C LEU A 86 -6.37 -9.52 -20.84
N PHE A 87 -5.82 -8.67 -19.97
CA PHE A 87 -4.38 -8.42 -19.93
C PHE A 87 -3.58 -9.72 -19.74
N THR A 88 -3.96 -10.57 -18.80
CA THR A 88 -3.25 -11.85 -18.59
C THR A 88 -3.31 -12.79 -19.80
N LYS A 89 -4.39 -12.73 -20.57
CA LYS A 89 -4.57 -13.54 -21.79
C LYS A 89 -3.77 -12.97 -22.97
N SER A 90 -3.86 -11.66 -23.18
CA SER A 90 -3.14 -10.96 -24.26
C SER A 90 -1.62 -11.02 -24.07
N TYR A 91 -1.15 -11.03 -22.82
CA TYR A 91 0.26 -11.09 -22.47
C TYR A 91 0.66 -12.43 -21.84
N SER A 92 0.11 -13.53 -22.36
CA SER A 92 0.35 -14.89 -21.86
C SER A 92 1.78 -15.39 -22.08
N PHE A 93 2.55 -14.75 -22.98
CA PHE A 93 3.96 -15.06 -23.27
C PHE A 93 4.94 -14.54 -22.21
N LEU A 94 4.54 -13.50 -21.45
CA LEU A 94 5.40 -12.86 -20.47
C LEU A 94 5.96 -13.82 -19.39
N PRO A 95 5.18 -14.76 -18.81
CA PRO A 95 5.70 -15.70 -17.82
C PRO A 95 6.84 -16.58 -18.34
N GLU A 96 6.84 -16.91 -19.62
CA GLU A 96 7.92 -17.68 -20.25
C GLU A 96 9.18 -16.82 -20.38
N MET A 97 9.06 -15.63 -20.97
CA MET A 97 10.17 -14.68 -21.07
C MET A 97 10.82 -14.37 -19.72
N PHE A 98 10.02 -14.17 -18.67
CA PHE A 98 10.56 -13.92 -17.33
C PHE A 98 11.30 -15.11 -16.72
N LYS A 99 10.91 -16.35 -17.06
CA LYS A 99 11.66 -17.55 -16.64
C LYS A 99 13.02 -17.59 -17.34
N ASP A 100 13.06 -17.24 -18.63
CA ASP A 100 14.29 -17.18 -19.39
C ASP A 100 15.22 -16.08 -18.87
N GLU A 101 14.70 -14.88 -18.59
CA GLU A 101 15.44 -13.79 -17.93
C GLU A 101 16.01 -14.22 -16.57
N LEU A 102 15.23 -14.93 -15.75
CA LEU A 102 15.73 -15.46 -14.48
C LEU A 102 16.83 -16.52 -14.67
N SER A 103 16.70 -17.38 -15.69
CA SER A 103 17.71 -18.38 -16.01
C SER A 103 19.01 -17.72 -16.46
N THR A 104 18.93 -16.71 -17.34
CA THR A 104 20.10 -15.97 -17.84
C THR A 104 20.80 -15.25 -16.69
N LEU A 105 20.07 -14.54 -15.82
CA LEU A 105 20.63 -13.91 -14.62
C LEU A 105 21.32 -14.90 -13.68
N LYS A 106 20.79 -16.12 -13.52
CA LYS A 106 21.45 -17.17 -12.73
C LYS A 106 22.75 -17.64 -13.37
N THR A 107 22.75 -17.83 -14.69
CA THR A 107 23.97 -18.25 -15.42
C THR A 107 25.04 -17.16 -15.41
N THR A 108 24.69 -15.88 -15.60
CA THR A 108 25.64 -14.76 -15.57
C THR A 108 26.23 -14.60 -14.18
N LEU A 109 25.42 -14.70 -13.11
CA LEU A 109 25.89 -14.69 -11.73
C LEU A 109 26.89 -15.84 -11.48
N SER A 110 26.58 -17.05 -11.94
CA SER A 110 27.49 -18.20 -11.81
C SER A 110 28.83 -17.97 -12.54
N LYS A 111 28.80 -17.42 -13.76
CA LYS A 111 30.00 -17.07 -14.53
C LYS A 111 30.84 -16.00 -13.81
N LEU A 112 30.22 -14.93 -13.33
CA LEU A 112 30.89 -13.86 -12.60
C LEU A 112 31.52 -14.37 -11.30
N LYS A 113 30.84 -15.28 -10.58
CA LYS A 113 31.43 -15.94 -9.39
C LYS A 113 32.67 -16.75 -9.73
N LYS A 114 32.66 -17.50 -10.84
CA LYS A 114 33.83 -18.26 -11.29
C LYS A 114 34.98 -17.34 -11.71
N GLN A 115 34.68 -16.27 -12.45
CA GLN A 115 35.65 -15.26 -12.85
C GLN A 115 36.27 -14.57 -11.63
N GLU A 116 35.44 -14.21 -10.63
CA GLU A 116 35.95 -13.67 -9.37
C GLU A 116 36.88 -14.67 -8.70
N THR A 117 36.50 -15.94 -8.52
CA THR A 117 37.38 -16.93 -7.89
C THR A 117 38.70 -17.18 -8.65
N ALA A 118 38.69 -17.08 -9.99
CA ALA A 118 39.86 -17.36 -10.82
C ALA A 118 40.80 -16.16 -10.97
N GLN A 119 40.25 -14.96 -11.17
CA GLN A 119 41.00 -13.73 -11.47
C GLN A 119 41.22 -12.84 -10.22
N ALA A 120 40.38 -12.99 -9.20
CA ALA A 120 40.31 -12.09 -8.07
C ALA A 120 40.09 -12.85 -6.74
N GLY A 121 41.17 -13.27 -6.09
CA GLY A 121 41.08 -13.74 -4.70
C GLY A 121 40.36 -12.72 -3.80
N PRO A 122 39.82 -13.12 -2.63
CA PRO A 122 38.96 -12.28 -1.79
C PRO A 122 39.58 -10.95 -1.33
N LYS A 123 40.91 -10.78 -1.47
CA LYS A 123 41.66 -9.57 -1.12
C LYS A 123 42.25 -8.83 -2.32
N ALA A 124 42.05 -9.31 -3.56
CA ALA A 124 42.53 -8.63 -4.75
C ALA A 124 41.88 -7.24 -4.88
N LYS A 125 42.72 -6.22 -5.11
CA LYS A 125 42.34 -4.80 -5.25
C LYS A 125 42.64 -4.24 -6.64
N SER A 126 42.97 -5.09 -7.61
CA SER A 126 43.14 -4.63 -8.98
C SER A 126 41.83 -4.02 -9.50
N GLU A 127 41.93 -2.99 -10.34
CA GLU A 127 40.77 -2.37 -10.99
C GLU A 127 39.85 -3.43 -11.63
N HIS A 128 40.45 -4.41 -12.31
CA HIS A 128 39.72 -5.54 -12.92
C HIS A 128 38.98 -6.42 -11.90
N ALA A 129 39.55 -6.64 -10.71
CA ALA A 129 38.86 -7.38 -9.65
C ALA A 129 37.68 -6.58 -9.08
N LEU A 130 37.79 -5.25 -9.00
CA LEU A 130 36.72 -4.38 -8.52
C LEU A 130 35.57 -4.33 -9.51
N THR A 131 35.84 -4.20 -10.82
CA THR A 131 34.79 -4.20 -11.85
C THR A 131 33.98 -5.50 -11.84
N ILE A 132 34.64 -6.66 -11.78
CA ILE A 132 33.95 -7.97 -11.69
C ILE A 132 33.05 -8.04 -10.45
N ARG A 133 33.51 -7.54 -9.30
CA ARG A 133 32.71 -7.51 -8.06
C ARG A 133 31.49 -6.59 -8.17
N GLU A 134 31.66 -5.42 -8.76
CA GLU A 134 30.56 -4.49 -9.00
C GLU A 134 29.51 -5.08 -9.95
N GLU A 135 29.95 -5.70 -11.04
CA GLU A 135 29.06 -6.38 -11.99
C GLU A 135 28.32 -7.53 -11.32
N ARG A 136 29.02 -8.35 -10.53
CA ARG A 136 28.41 -9.41 -9.73
C ARG A 136 27.34 -8.85 -8.80
N ALA A 137 27.64 -7.78 -8.07
CA ALA A 137 26.69 -7.15 -7.15
C ALA A 137 25.46 -6.59 -7.89
N LYS A 138 25.65 -5.97 -9.06
CA LYS A 138 24.56 -5.48 -9.93
C LYS A 138 23.66 -6.63 -10.39
N VAL A 139 24.25 -7.73 -10.88
CA VAL A 139 23.51 -8.92 -11.33
C VAL A 139 22.79 -9.61 -10.18
N GLU A 140 23.43 -9.74 -9.01
CA GLU A 140 22.82 -10.32 -7.80
C GLU A 140 21.63 -9.47 -7.32
N ALA A 141 21.75 -8.14 -7.35
CA ALA A 141 20.64 -7.24 -7.05
C ALA A 141 19.51 -7.32 -8.08
N ALA A 142 19.83 -7.48 -9.37
CA ALA A 142 18.84 -7.68 -10.43
C ALA A 142 18.10 -9.03 -10.25
N LEU A 143 18.82 -10.11 -9.98
CA LEU A 143 18.26 -11.43 -9.71
C LEU A 143 17.33 -11.41 -8.50
N ARG A 144 17.74 -10.80 -7.39
CA ARG A 144 16.91 -10.67 -6.19
C ARG A 144 15.61 -9.90 -6.45
N ARG A 145 15.67 -8.84 -7.26
CA ARG A 145 14.48 -8.08 -7.68
C ARG A 145 13.56 -8.93 -8.56
N ALA A 146 14.11 -9.62 -9.54
CA ALA A 146 13.37 -10.49 -10.46
C ALA A 146 12.68 -11.65 -9.71
N GLU A 147 13.38 -12.31 -8.78
CA GLU A 147 12.80 -13.35 -7.93
C GLU A 147 11.67 -12.83 -7.04
N GLY A 148 11.83 -11.61 -6.48
CA GLY A 148 10.79 -10.94 -5.70
C GLY A 148 9.52 -10.67 -6.52
N LEU A 149 9.69 -10.16 -7.75
CA LEU A 149 8.58 -9.91 -8.67
C LEU A 149 7.89 -11.21 -9.12
N ALA A 150 8.66 -12.27 -9.38
CA ALA A 150 8.12 -13.59 -9.72
C ALA A 150 7.28 -14.16 -8.57
N GLY A 151 7.79 -14.09 -7.34
CA GLY A 151 7.06 -14.55 -6.15
C GLY A 151 5.77 -13.77 -5.88
N GLU A 152 5.79 -12.44 -6.07
CA GLU A 152 4.58 -11.61 -5.93
C GLU A 152 3.53 -11.91 -7.01
N ARG A 153 3.96 -12.16 -8.25
CA ARG A 153 3.06 -12.58 -9.33
C ARG A 153 2.42 -13.93 -9.03
N GLU A 154 3.22 -14.90 -8.62
CA GLU A 154 2.71 -16.23 -8.25
C GLU A 154 1.71 -16.13 -7.10
N ARG A 155 2.03 -15.35 -6.06
CA ARG A 155 1.09 -15.09 -4.96
C ARG A 155 -0.22 -14.48 -5.47
N ARG A 156 -0.16 -13.46 -6.32
CA ARG A 156 -1.34 -12.81 -6.88
C ARG A 156 -2.17 -13.76 -7.74
N GLN A 157 -1.53 -14.62 -8.52
CA GLN A 157 -2.20 -15.65 -9.31
C GLN A 157 -2.97 -16.61 -8.39
N ARG A 158 -2.36 -17.08 -7.30
CA ARG A 158 -3.04 -17.93 -6.31
C ARG A 158 -4.24 -17.25 -5.66
N GLU A 159 -4.09 -15.96 -5.29
CA GLU A 159 -5.21 -15.17 -4.77
C GLU A 159 -6.35 -15.05 -5.79
N ASN A 160 -6.03 -14.88 -7.07
CA ASN A 160 -7.01 -14.83 -8.15
C ASN A 160 -7.66 -16.20 -8.41
N GLU A 161 -6.92 -17.31 -8.35
CA GLU A 161 -7.44 -18.67 -8.48
C GLU A 161 -8.45 -18.98 -7.37
N VAL A 162 -8.14 -18.65 -6.12
CA VAL A 162 -9.08 -18.81 -4.99
C VAL A 162 -10.35 -18.00 -5.23
N LYS A 163 -10.23 -16.74 -5.65
CA LYS A 163 -11.40 -15.91 -6.00
C LYS A 163 -12.19 -16.51 -7.16
N ARG A 164 -11.52 -17.07 -8.17
CA ARG A 164 -12.18 -17.73 -9.31
C ARG A 164 -12.93 -18.98 -8.86
N ARG A 165 -12.35 -19.81 -7.97
CA ARG A 165 -13.02 -20.98 -7.39
C ARG A 165 -14.29 -20.58 -6.63
N ILE A 166 -14.21 -19.54 -5.79
CA ILE A 166 -15.38 -19.02 -5.05
C ILE A 166 -16.46 -18.55 -6.03
N LYS A 167 -16.09 -17.82 -7.09
CA LYS A 167 -17.03 -17.37 -8.12
C LYS A 167 -17.69 -18.54 -8.85
N SER A 168 -16.94 -19.58 -9.20
CA SER A 168 -17.49 -20.80 -9.83
C SER A 168 -18.50 -21.49 -8.92
N GLN A 169 -18.13 -21.72 -7.66
CA GLN A 169 -19.02 -22.35 -6.67
C GLN A 169 -20.29 -21.52 -6.44
N ASN A 170 -20.18 -20.19 -6.45
CA ASN A 170 -21.36 -19.33 -6.33
C ASN A 170 -22.24 -19.38 -7.57
N LYS A 171 -21.65 -19.44 -8.76
CA LYS A 171 -22.41 -19.65 -10.00
C LYS A 171 -23.19 -20.97 -9.93
N GLU A 172 -22.53 -22.07 -9.56
CA GLU A 172 -23.16 -23.38 -9.42
C GLU A 172 -24.27 -23.42 -8.35
N ARG A 173 -24.13 -22.65 -7.26
CA ARG A 173 -25.20 -22.50 -6.25
C ARG A 173 -26.42 -21.78 -6.82
N VAL A 174 -26.19 -20.66 -7.50
CA VAL A 174 -27.26 -19.87 -8.11
C VAL A 174 -27.96 -20.66 -9.21
N ASP A 175 -27.22 -21.41 -10.03
CA ASP A 175 -27.77 -22.29 -11.05
C ASP A 175 -28.68 -23.37 -10.44
N LYS A 176 -28.40 -23.80 -9.20
CA LYS A 176 -29.25 -24.73 -8.40
C LYS A 176 -30.39 -24.02 -7.65
N GLY A 177 -30.55 -22.70 -7.80
CA GLY A 177 -31.54 -21.90 -7.08
C GLY A 177 -31.16 -21.56 -5.62
N LEU A 178 -29.94 -21.88 -5.19
CA LEU A 178 -29.44 -21.56 -3.85
C LEU A 178 -28.81 -20.16 -3.81
N LEU A 179 -28.79 -19.56 -2.62
CA LEU A 179 -28.16 -18.25 -2.41
C LEU A 179 -26.63 -18.33 -2.59
N PRO A 180 -25.99 -17.30 -3.20
CA PRO A 180 -24.54 -17.24 -3.34
C PRO A 180 -23.86 -17.03 -1.98
N TYR A 181 -22.70 -17.66 -1.79
CA TYR A 181 -21.95 -17.60 -0.54
C TYR A 181 -20.70 -16.72 -0.70
N TYR A 182 -20.64 -15.63 0.07
CA TYR A 182 -19.48 -14.75 0.09
C TYR A 182 -18.65 -15.01 1.35
N PRO A 183 -17.49 -15.69 1.24
CA PRO A 183 -16.67 -16.01 2.39
C PRO A 183 -16.10 -14.74 3.02
N LYS A 184 -15.95 -14.77 4.35
CA LYS A 184 -15.30 -13.71 5.11
C LYS A 184 -13.82 -13.61 4.71
N GLN A 185 -13.21 -12.44 4.92
CA GLN A 185 -11.78 -12.24 4.63
C GLN A 185 -10.88 -13.21 5.43
N SER A 186 -11.28 -13.60 6.64
CA SER A 186 -10.60 -14.62 7.44
C SER A 186 -10.63 -16.00 6.77
N GLU A 187 -11.77 -16.39 6.19
CA GLU A 187 -11.95 -17.67 5.51
C GLU A 187 -11.16 -17.71 4.20
N VAL A 188 -11.16 -16.62 3.43
CA VAL A 188 -10.32 -16.49 2.22
C VAL A 188 -8.84 -16.65 2.58
N ARG A 189 -8.37 -16.03 3.68
CA ARG A 189 -6.99 -16.21 4.16
C ARG A 189 -6.71 -17.65 4.58
N GLN A 190 -7.67 -18.33 5.22
CA GLN A 190 -7.54 -19.74 5.58
C GLN A 190 -7.46 -20.63 4.33
N MET A 191 -8.28 -20.37 3.31
CA MET A 191 -8.23 -21.09 2.03
C MET A 191 -6.87 -20.93 1.35
N LEU A 192 -6.33 -19.71 1.28
CA LEU A 192 -5.00 -19.45 0.73
C LEU A 192 -3.89 -20.13 1.55
N LEU A 193 -4.05 -20.21 2.88
CA LEU A 193 -3.11 -20.90 3.76
C LEU A 193 -3.14 -22.42 3.55
N LYS A 194 -4.34 -23.01 3.40
CA LYS A 194 -4.53 -24.43 3.07
C LYS A 194 -3.88 -24.76 1.74
N ASP A 195 -4.23 -24.02 0.69
CA ASP A 195 -3.65 -24.16 -0.67
C ASP A 195 -2.12 -24.01 -0.69
N LYS A 196 -1.56 -23.18 0.21
CA LYS A 196 -0.09 -23.09 0.39
C LYS A 196 0.48 -24.33 1.09
N TYR A 197 -0.20 -24.86 2.11
CA TYR A 197 0.25 -26.03 2.85
C TYR A 197 0.19 -27.28 1.98
N ASP A 198 -0.93 -27.48 1.27
CA ASP A 198 -1.18 -28.63 0.40
C ASP A 198 -0.12 -28.77 -0.69
N ARG A 199 0.32 -27.64 -1.26
CA ARG A 199 1.44 -27.61 -2.21
C ARG A 199 2.78 -28.01 -1.58
N LEU A 200 3.05 -27.51 -0.38
CA LEU A 200 4.29 -27.81 0.33
C LEU A 200 4.32 -29.24 0.91
N SER A 201 3.16 -29.82 1.24
CA SER A 201 3.02 -31.21 1.67
C SER A 201 3.02 -32.20 0.50
N GLY A 202 2.61 -31.75 -0.70
CA GLY A 202 2.47 -32.60 -1.88
C GLY A 202 1.17 -33.38 -1.90
N THR A 203 0.15 -32.87 -1.21
CA THR A 203 -1.19 -33.47 -1.11
C THR A 203 -2.18 -32.78 -2.05
N ASN A 204 -1.68 -32.20 -3.14
CA ASN A 204 -2.56 -31.57 -4.13
C ASN A 204 -3.32 -32.65 -4.91
N GLU A 205 -4.55 -32.33 -5.30
CA GLU A 205 -5.42 -33.22 -6.10
C GLU A 205 -4.83 -33.60 -7.47
N ALA A 206 -3.77 -32.91 -7.91
CA ALA A 206 -3.02 -33.24 -9.12
C ALA A 206 -2.08 -34.46 -8.96
N GLY A 207 -2.04 -35.12 -7.79
CA GLY A 207 -1.23 -36.33 -7.56
C GLY A 207 0.29 -36.13 -7.61
N GLN A 208 0.75 -34.87 -7.67
CA GLN A 208 2.17 -34.55 -7.73
C GLN A 208 2.83 -34.70 -6.36
N SER A 209 3.81 -35.59 -6.26
CA SER A 209 4.61 -35.75 -5.05
C SER A 209 5.45 -34.49 -4.81
N ALA A 210 5.34 -33.89 -3.61
CA ALA A 210 6.14 -32.72 -3.27
C ALA A 210 7.63 -33.07 -3.36
N SER A 211 8.38 -32.16 -4.01
CA SER A 211 9.82 -32.26 -4.11
C SER A 211 10.45 -32.29 -2.71
N GLY A 212 11.60 -32.94 -2.56
CA GLY A 212 12.32 -32.97 -1.29
C GLY A 212 12.62 -31.57 -0.74
N ALA A 213 12.80 -30.59 -1.65
CA ALA A 213 12.98 -29.19 -1.32
C ALA A 213 11.73 -28.56 -0.68
N GLU A 214 10.54 -28.80 -1.22
CA GLU A 214 9.27 -28.28 -0.68
C GLU A 214 8.96 -28.86 0.70
N LYS A 215 9.14 -30.17 0.89
CA LYS A 215 8.99 -30.81 2.20
C LYS A 215 9.94 -30.21 3.24
N LYS A 216 11.19 -29.91 2.84
CA LYS A 216 12.17 -29.23 3.71
C LYS A 216 11.72 -27.80 4.05
N GLN A 217 11.18 -27.07 3.08
CA GLN A 217 10.60 -25.74 3.31
C GLN A 217 9.41 -25.78 4.27
N LEU A 218 8.54 -26.80 4.14
CA LEU A 218 7.42 -27.04 5.04
C LEU A 218 7.89 -27.27 6.48
N LYS A 219 8.83 -28.22 6.67
CA LYS A 219 9.42 -28.52 7.98
C LYS A 219 10.01 -27.26 8.62
N LYS A 220 10.77 -26.48 7.85
CA LYS A 220 11.35 -25.20 8.31
C LYS A 220 10.29 -24.16 8.68
N ALA A 221 9.19 -24.08 7.93
CA ALA A 221 8.08 -23.17 8.23
C ALA A 221 7.34 -23.58 9.53
N LEU A 222 7.09 -24.88 9.71
CA LEU A 222 6.50 -25.43 10.93
C LEU A 222 7.41 -25.23 12.14
N GLU A 223 8.71 -25.48 12.01
CA GLU A 223 9.69 -25.26 13.08
C GLU A 223 9.73 -23.78 13.50
N ARG A 224 9.76 -22.85 12.54
CA ARG A 224 9.67 -21.40 12.82
C ARG A 224 8.38 -21.04 13.54
N ARG A 225 7.26 -21.65 13.17
CA ARG A 225 5.96 -21.43 13.83
C ARG A 225 5.95 -22.00 15.25
N ARG A 226 6.48 -23.20 15.45
CA ARG A 226 6.66 -23.83 16.79
C ARG A 226 7.51 -22.93 17.70
N LYS A 227 8.66 -22.46 17.23
CA LYS A 227 9.53 -21.54 17.98
C LYS A 227 8.83 -20.23 18.36
N LYS A 228 8.08 -19.64 17.43
CA LYS A 228 7.30 -18.42 17.69
C LYS A 228 6.17 -18.65 18.70
N ASN A 229 5.46 -19.78 18.61
CA ASN A 229 4.41 -20.13 19.56
C ASN A 229 4.99 -20.36 20.95
N ALA A 230 6.06 -21.15 21.07
CA ALA A 230 6.75 -21.37 22.34
C ALA A 230 7.25 -20.05 22.96
N GLN A 231 7.73 -19.09 22.15
CA GLN A 231 8.12 -17.77 22.65
C GLN A 231 6.93 -16.95 23.14
N LYS A 232 5.78 -17.03 22.46
CA LYS A 232 4.55 -16.38 22.89
C LYS A 232 4.02 -17.01 24.18
N GLU A 233 3.96 -18.33 24.25
CA GLU A 233 3.56 -19.07 25.46
C GLU A 233 4.46 -18.72 26.65
N LYS A 234 5.78 -18.64 26.45
CA LYS A 234 6.71 -18.16 27.49
C LYS A 234 6.46 -16.71 27.92
N ARG A 235 6.04 -15.84 26.99
CA ARG A 235 5.71 -14.43 27.28
C ARG A 235 4.36 -14.29 27.97
N ASP A 236 3.41 -15.14 27.61
CA ASP A 236 2.04 -15.13 28.08
C ASP A 236 1.87 -15.98 29.36
N MET A 237 2.93 -16.70 29.79
CA MET A 237 3.00 -17.33 31.10
C MET A 237 2.96 -16.29 32.23
N PRO A 238 2.13 -16.50 33.27
CA PRO A 238 2.14 -15.62 34.43
C PRO A 238 3.51 -15.67 35.11
N PRO A 239 4.10 -14.50 35.45
CA PRO A 239 5.38 -14.44 36.13
C PRO A 239 5.22 -15.04 37.53
N GLY A 240 5.58 -16.32 37.70
CA GLY A 240 5.51 -17.02 38.99
C GLY A 240 5.16 -18.51 38.93
N ILE A 241 4.66 -19.04 37.80
CA ILE A 241 4.22 -20.46 37.69
C ILE A 241 5.11 -21.24 36.71
N GLY A 242 6.42 -20.97 36.73
CA GLY A 242 7.41 -21.67 35.91
C GLY A 242 8.43 -22.39 36.77
N PHE A 243 8.16 -23.66 37.09
CA PHE A 243 9.11 -24.57 37.72
C PHE A 243 10.31 -24.79 36.78
N GLY A 244 11.47 -24.26 37.16
CA GLY A 244 12.77 -24.48 36.51
C GLY A 244 13.85 -24.56 37.60
N PRO A 245 14.83 -25.47 37.49
CA PRO A 245 15.60 -25.95 38.63
C PRO A 245 16.70 -24.95 38.99
N GLY A 246 16.58 -24.33 40.17
CA GLY A 246 17.61 -23.44 40.70
C GLY A 246 17.11 -22.76 41.97
N GLY A 247 17.75 -23.10 43.08
CA GLY A 247 17.42 -22.69 44.45
C GLY A 247 17.38 -21.18 44.72
N PRO A 248 17.12 -20.82 45.99
CA PRO A 248 16.55 -19.55 46.41
C PRO A 248 17.57 -18.40 46.39
N GLY A 249 17.17 -17.26 45.85
CA GLY A 249 17.86 -15.99 46.06
C GLY A 249 18.01 -15.14 44.80
N GLY A 250 17.41 -13.95 44.81
CA GLY A 250 17.88 -12.81 44.01
C GLY A 250 16.92 -12.31 42.94
N SER A 251 16.11 -11.30 43.32
CA SER A 251 15.86 -10.02 42.62
C SER A 251 16.01 -9.99 41.08
N ALA A 252 15.09 -9.47 40.27
CA ALA A 252 14.34 -8.24 40.47
C ALA A 252 13.17 -8.18 39.48
N ALA A 253 12.05 -7.65 39.94
CA ALA A 253 11.00 -7.11 39.08
C ALA A 253 11.62 -6.05 38.16
N ILE A 254 11.69 -6.32 36.86
CA ILE A 254 11.99 -5.29 35.86
C ILE A 254 10.71 -4.46 35.72
N PRO A 255 10.69 -3.17 36.11
CA PRO A 255 9.52 -2.34 35.89
C PRO A 255 9.30 -2.16 34.38
N LYS A 256 8.07 -2.42 33.93
CA LYS A 256 7.61 -2.09 32.59
C LYS A 256 7.83 -0.59 32.37
N ARG A 257 8.66 -0.22 31.40
CA ARG A 257 8.66 1.15 30.87
C ARG A 257 7.28 1.40 30.24
N LYS A 258 6.37 2.00 31.00
CA LYS A 258 5.24 2.73 30.43
C LYS A 258 5.84 3.82 29.55
N ARG A 259 5.50 3.82 28.26
CA ARG A 259 5.64 5.03 27.46
C ARG A 259 4.46 5.90 27.86
N ASP A 260 4.69 6.81 28.78
CA ASP A 260 3.74 7.88 29.04
C ASP A 260 3.81 8.84 27.85
N HIS A 261 2.74 8.86 27.06
CA HIS A 261 2.50 9.87 26.04
C HIS A 261 2.10 11.15 26.77
N VAL A 262 3.07 11.98 27.14
CA VAL A 262 2.81 13.31 27.68
C VAL A 262 2.57 14.23 26.49
N GLU A 263 1.31 14.59 26.27
CA GLU A 263 0.94 15.79 25.51
C GLU A 263 1.38 17.01 26.31
N GLY A 264 2.29 17.80 25.74
CA GLY A 264 2.84 18.98 26.40
C GLY A 264 3.69 19.80 25.46
N SER A 265 3.06 20.84 24.91
CA SER A 265 3.63 21.96 24.17
C SER A 265 5.03 22.38 24.67
N SER A 266 6.02 22.43 23.78
CA SER A 266 7.10 23.43 23.86
C SER A 266 7.70 23.71 22.48
N SER A 267 7.78 25.00 22.17
CA SER A 267 8.37 25.55 20.95
C SER A 267 9.87 25.29 20.91
N GLY A 268 10.42 24.92 19.75
CA GLY A 268 11.86 24.74 19.58
C GLY A 268 12.26 24.79 18.12
N TYR A 269 12.84 25.91 17.73
CA TYR A 269 13.32 26.25 16.39
C TYR A 269 14.13 25.14 15.70
N GLY A 270 13.74 24.80 14.47
CA GLY A 270 14.48 23.90 13.60
C GLY A 270 15.71 24.59 13.02
N GLN A 271 16.90 24.14 13.42
CA GLN A 271 18.15 24.53 12.76
C GLN A 271 18.34 23.75 11.46
N LYS A 272 18.41 24.51 10.36
CA LYS A 272 18.80 24.03 9.03
C LYS A 272 20.27 23.60 9.06
N ARG A 273 20.55 22.35 8.69
CA ARG A 273 21.92 21.90 8.40
C ARG A 273 22.34 22.45 7.04
N ALA A 274 23.34 23.34 7.05
CA ALA A 274 24.08 23.74 5.86
C ALA A 274 24.93 22.54 5.37
N ARG A 275 24.93 22.32 4.06
CA ARG A 275 25.89 21.43 3.39
C ARG A 275 27.15 22.22 3.11
N THR A 276 28.28 21.70 3.55
CA THR A 276 29.61 21.96 2.98
C THR A 276 29.92 20.85 2.00
#